data_AF-A0A949CT37-F1
#
_entry.id   AF-A0A949CT37-F1
#
_cell.length_a   1.000
_cell.length_b   1.000
_cell.length_c   1.000
_cell.angle_alpha   90.00
_cell.angle_beta   90.00
_cell.angle_gamma   90.00
#
_symmetry.space_group_name_H-M   'P 1'
#
loop_
_entity.id
_entity.type
_entity.pdbx_description
1 polymer ?
#
loop_
_entity_poly.entity_id
_entity_poly.type
_entity_poly.pdbx_seq_one_letter_code
_entity_poly.pdbx_strand_id
1 'polypeptide(L)' 'MLIIPRIKVKDGTFTVLMSNALKEFGEVTINFPDRLDQAKIKKMRIHPKVDARFFQVEYIFLKVKSKL' A
#
# COMPACT_ATOMS: atom_id res chain seq x y z
N MET A 1 19.50 -7.51 1.75
CA MET A 1 18.46 -8.31 1.05
C MET A 1 17.14 -7.54 1.12
N LEU A 2 16.58 -7.11 -0.01
CA LEU A 2 15.31 -6.35 -0.02
C LEU A 2 14.14 -7.35 -0.16
N ILE A 3 13.53 -7.73 0.96
CA ILE A 3 12.33 -8.57 0.96
C ILE A 3 11.14 -7.70 0.59
N ILE A 4 10.59 -7.89 -0.61
CA ILE A 4 9.39 -7.19 -1.06
C ILE A 4 8.21 -8.15 -0.91
N PRO A 5 7.38 -8.04 0.15
CA PRO A 5 6.19 -8.86 0.27
C PRO A 5 5.21 -8.54 -0.87
N ARG A 6 4.69 -9.58 -1.52
CA ARG A 6 3.59 -9.47 -2.49
C ARG A 6 2.30 -9.85 -1.77
N ILE A 7 1.46 -8.85 -1.50
CA ILE A 7 0.21 -9.05 -0.78
C ILE A 7 -0.94 -8.82 -1.76
N LYS A 8 -1.92 -9.73 -1.77
CA LYS A 8 -3.15 -9.54 -2.54
C LYS A 8 -4.09 -8.67 -1.71
N VAL A 9 -4.54 -7.57 -2.29
CA VAL A 9 -5.56 -6.71 -1.71
C VAL A 9 -6.92 -7.38 -1.94
N LYS A 10 -7.73 -7.48 -0.89
CA LYS A 10 -9.09 -8.03 -0.96
C LYS A 10 -10.06 -6.89 -0.62
N ASP A 11 -11.14 -6.78 -1.37
CA ASP A 11 -12.24 -5.84 -1.10
C ASP A 11 -11.81 -4.35 -1.03
N GLY A 12 -10.77 -3.96 -1.78
CA GLY A 12 -10.32 -2.58 -1.88
C GLY A 12 -9.66 -2.02 -0.61
N THR A 13 -9.38 -2.85 0.39
CA THR A 13 -8.76 -2.44 1.65
C THR A 13 -7.51 -3.28 1.93
N PHE A 14 -6.53 -2.66 2.58
CA PHE A 14 -5.30 -3.32 2.99
C PHE A 14 -5.02 -3.04 4.45
N THR A 15 -5.14 -4.07 5.28
CA THR A 15 -4.78 -4.01 6.69
C THR A 15 -3.28 -4.27 6.84
N VAL A 16 -2.57 -3.29 7.38
CA VAL A 16 -1.13 -3.40 7.66
C VAL A 16 -0.95 -4.36 8.84
N LEU A 17 -0.18 -5.43 8.62
CA LEU A 17 0.20 -6.33 9.71
C LEU A 17 1.14 -5.58 10.67
N MET A 18 0.67 -5.32 11.88
CA MET A 18 1.43 -4.68 12.93
C MET A 18 2.36 -5.67 13.62
N SER A 19 3.51 -5.20 14.09
CA SER A 19 4.38 -6.00 14.95
C SER A 19 3.70 -6.25 16.31
N ASN A 20 4.11 -7.29 17.02
CA ASN A 20 3.56 -7.61 18.35
C ASN A 20 3.68 -6.42 19.32
N ALA A 21 4.75 -5.62 19.20
CA ALA A 21 4.97 -4.44 20.03
C ALA A 21 3.98 -3.29 19.77
N LEU A 22 3.30 -3.28 18.61
CA LEU A 22 2.38 -2.21 18.21
C LEU A 22 0.92 -2.67 18.16
N LYS A 23 0.64 -3.92 18.54
CA LYS A 23 -0.68 -4.54 18.44
C LYS A 23 -1.74 -3.87 19.32
N GLU A 24 -1.32 -3.25 20.43
CA GLU A 24 -2.18 -2.55 21.38
C GLU A 24 -2.71 -1.20 20.85
N PHE A 25 -2.07 -0.64 19.82
CA PHE A 25 -2.49 0.61 19.18
C PHE A 25 -3.55 0.41 18.09
N GLY A 26 -4.00 -0.84 17.88
CA GLY A 26 -5.03 -1.20 16.92
C GLY A 26 -4.49 -1.55 15.53
N GLU A 27 -5.41 -1.63 14.57
CA GLU A 27 -5.12 -2.01 13.19
C GLU A 27 -5.13 -0.79 12.27
N VAL A 28 -4.15 -0.71 11.36
CA VAL A 28 -4.11 0.33 10.33
C VAL A 28 -4.69 -0.26 9.05
N THR A 29 -5.88 0.23 8.67
CA THR A 29 -6.52 -0.14 7.39
C THR A 29 -6.33 0.98 6.39
N ILE A 30 -5.76 0.64 5.23
CA ILE A 30 -5.56 1.55 4.11
C ILE A 30 -6.59 1.24 3.05
N ASN A 31 -7.50 2.18 2.80
CA ASN A 31 -8.46 2.08 1.71
C ASN A 31 -7.78 2.46 0.39
N PHE A 32 -8.00 1.66 -0.65
CA PHE A 32 -7.58 2.04 -1.99
C PHE A 32 -8.50 3.15 -2.49
N PRO A 33 -7.95 4.26 -3.02
CA PRO A 33 -8.78 5.33 -3.55
C PRO A 33 -9.61 4.83 -4.74
N ASP A 34 -10.92 4.99 -4.69
CA ASP A 34 -11.84 4.60 -5.78
C ASP A 34 -11.54 5.34 -7.09
N ARG A 35 -10.92 6.52 -6.99
CA ARG A 35 -10.51 7.35 -8.14
C ARG A 35 -9.33 6.75 -8.92
N LEU A 36 -8.66 5.74 -8.37
CA LEU A 36 -7.57 5.06 -9.05
C LEU A 36 -8.09 3.81 -9.74
N ASP A 37 -7.79 3.69 -11.03
CA ASP A 37 -8.07 2.47 -11.78
C ASP A 37 -7.20 1.33 -11.25
N GLN A 38 -7.79 0.51 -10.37
CA GLN A 38 -7.10 -0.59 -9.69
C GLN A 38 -6.47 -1.58 -10.67
N ALA A 39 -7.04 -1.75 -11.87
CA ALA A 39 -6.50 -2.63 -12.90
C ALA A 39 -5.17 -2.12 -13.49
N LYS A 40 -4.88 -0.81 -13.36
CA LYS A 40 -3.64 -0.19 -13.85
C LYS A 40 -2.53 -0.11 -12.79
N ILE A 41 -2.85 -0.35 -11.52
CA ILE A 41 -1.87 -0.31 -10.42
C ILE A 41 -0.99 -1.56 -10.48
N LYS A 42 0.31 -1.36 -10.72
CA LYS A 42 1.29 -2.45 -10.71
C LYS A 42 1.77 -2.79 -9.31
N LYS A 43 1.98 -1.75 -8.49
CA LYS A 43 2.62 -1.86 -7.18
C LYS A 43 2.19 -0.70 -6.30
N MET A 44 1.87 -1.00 -5.04
CA MET A 44 1.78 -0.01 -3.97
C MET A 44 3.03 -0.12 -3.09
N ARG A 45 3.54 1.02 -2.61
CA ARG A 45 4.61 1.07 -1.61
C ARG A 45 4.13 1.88 -0.42
N ILE A 46 4.31 1.32 0.78
CA ILE A 46 4.04 2.01 2.03
C ILE A 46 5.40 2.25 2.68
N HIS A 47 5.67 3.50 3.03
CA HIS A 47 6.91 3.92 3.70
C HIS A 47 6.59 4.30 5.15
N PRO A 48 6.52 3.30 6.06
CA PRO A 48 6.31 3.60 7.47
C PRO A 48 7.54 4.31 8.05
N LYS A 49 7.30 5.23 9.00
CA LYS A 49 8.35 5.93 9.73
C LYS A 49 8.01 5.89 11.22
N VAL A 50 9.00 5.57 12.05
CA VAL A 50 8.86 5.55 13.51
C VAL A 50 8.67 6.99 13.99
N ASP A 51 7.77 7.20 14.96
CA ASP A 51 7.43 8.51 15.52
C ASP A 51 6.94 9.54 14.48
N ALA A 52 6.20 9.07 13.48
CA ALA A 52 5.62 9.92 12.45
C ALA A 52 4.11 10.02 12.61
N ARG A 53 3.58 11.25 12.50
CA ARG A 53 2.11 11.50 12.48
C ARG A 53 1.46 10.98 11.19
N PHE A 54 2.23 10.88 10.11
CA PHE A 54 1.78 10.46 8.79
C PHE A 54 2.84 9.55 8.16
N PHE A 55 2.41 8.64 7.28
CA PHE A 55 3.28 7.84 6.44
C PHE A 55 2.92 8.04 4.97
N GLN A 56 3.87 7.75 4.07
CA GLN A 56 3.69 7.96 2.64
C GLN A 56 3.27 6.66 1.95
N VAL A 57 2.28 6.78 1.06
CA VAL A 57 1.83 5.69 0.18
C VAL A 57 2.06 6.11 -1.27
N GLU A 58 2.77 5.28 -2.03
CA GLU A 58 3.02 5.49 -3.45
C GLU A 58 2.32 4.43 -4.30
N TYR A 59 1.64 4.88 -5.36
CA TYR A 59 1.01 4.02 -6.35
C TYR A 59 1.80 4.07 -7.65
N ILE A 60 2.29 2.92 -8.10
CA ILE A 60 3.05 2.78 -9.34
C ILE A 60 2.14 2.14 -10.38
N PHE A 61 1.88 2.86 -11.47
CA PHE A 61 1.03 2.42 -12.57
C PHE A 61 1.84 1.75 -13.69
N LEU A 62 1.20 0.82 -14.40
CA LEU A 62 1.72 0.34 -15.67
C LEU A 62 1.58 1.46 -16.71
N LYS A 63 2.71 1.92 -17.26
CA LYS A 63 2.70 2.82 -18.41
C LYS A 63 2.27 2.01 -19.64
N VAL A 64 1.04 2.21 -20.09
CA VAL A 64 0.63 1.72 -21.41
C VAL A 64 1.41 2.56 -22.42
N LYS A 65 2.29 1.92 -23.20
CA LYS A 65 2.94 2.59 -24.34
C LYS A 65 1.83 2.93 -25.34
N SER A 66 1.41 4.19 -25.38
CA SER A 66 0.67 4.72 -26.52
C SER A 66 1.61 4.68 -27.71
N LYS A 67 1.34 3.81 -28.69
CA LYS A 67 1.96 3.91 -30.00
C LYS A 67 1.44 5.21 -30.64
N LEU A 68 2.30 6.22 -30.69
CA LEU A 68 2.28 7.19 -31.79
C LEU A 68 2.91 6.53 -33.00
#